data_AF-A0A346B0E5-F1
#
_entry.id   AF-A0A346B0E5-F1
#
_cell.length_a   1.000
_cell.length_b   1.000
_cell.length_c   1.000
_cell.angle_alpha   90.00
_cell.angle_beta   90.00
_cell.angle_gamma   90.00
#
_symmetry.space_group_name_H-M   'P 1'
#
loop_
_entity.id
_entity.type
_entity.pdbx_description
1 polymer ?
#
loop_
_entity_poly.entity_id
_entity_poly.type
_entity_poly.pdbx_seq_one_letter_code
_entity_poly.pdbx_strand_id
1 'polypeptide(L)'
;MLKASLPAGLTEEQGAELGARLAQTCKFAPTIAEILAEWRTMRRDMQRRESVPPPVPVRRNPAVVRRLRSVRDLLRQGSPLPKQDIGPELREFARQRFPDISDDVIRRNWLEIMNCMDYAAEQQRTASPYQMVMELEPDGTISLSMKTLECAG
;
A
#
# COMPACT_ATOMS: atom_id res chain seq x y z
N MET A 1 21.71 -25.58 22.49
CA MET A 1 20.77 -24.53 22.03
C MET A 1 21.33 -23.62 20.93
N LEU A 2 22.63 -23.31 20.88
CA LEU A 2 23.25 -22.51 19.80
C LEU A 2 23.08 -23.04 18.37
N LYS A 3 23.09 -24.37 18.18
CA LYS A 3 22.92 -25.02 16.86
C LYS A 3 21.53 -24.83 16.23
N ALA A 4 20.51 -24.50 17.02
CA ALA A 4 19.15 -24.24 16.52
C ALA A 4 18.94 -22.76 16.13
N SER A 5 19.84 -21.86 16.56
CA SER A 5 19.78 -20.42 16.29
C SER A 5 20.71 -19.98 15.18
N LEU A 6 21.76 -20.77 14.89
CA LEU A 6 22.60 -20.61 13.70
C LEU A 6 21.92 -21.33 12.52
N PRO A 7 21.77 -20.68 11.35
CA PRO A 7 21.00 -21.21 10.24
C PRO A 7 21.65 -22.49 9.68
N ALA A 8 20.87 -23.57 9.60
CA ALA A 8 21.20 -24.68 8.71
C ALA A 8 21.25 -24.13 7.28
N GLY A 9 22.45 -24.06 6.69
CA GLY A 9 22.63 -23.64 5.29
C GLY A 9 23.03 -22.17 5.08
N LEU A 10 23.91 -21.62 5.90
CA LEU A 10 24.65 -20.40 5.52
C LEU A 10 25.56 -20.73 4.33
N THR A 11 25.44 -20.03 3.20
CA THR A 11 26.42 -20.19 2.11
C THR A 11 27.74 -19.53 2.51
N GLU A 12 28.83 -19.93 1.87
CA GLU A 12 30.17 -19.36 2.14
C GLU A 12 30.20 -17.85 1.86
N GLU A 13 29.55 -17.41 0.78
CA GLU A 13 29.40 -15.99 0.43
C GLU A 13 28.63 -15.20 1.50
N GLN A 14 27.52 -15.76 2.00
CA GLN A 14 26.74 -15.15 3.09
C GLN A 14 27.55 -15.08 4.39
N GLY A 15 28.40 -16.07 4.65
CA GLY A 15 29.31 -16.06 5.79
C GLY A 15 30.37 -14.97 5.70
N ALA A 16 30.96 -14.80 4.51
CA ALA A 16 31.93 -13.74 4.27
C ALA A 16 31.29 -12.34 4.41
N GLU A 17 30.09 -12.14 3.84
CA GLU A 17 29.36 -10.88 3.96
C GLU A 17 28.99 -10.57 5.42
N LEU A 18 28.45 -11.56 6.16
CA LEU A 18 28.12 -11.39 7.57
C LEU A 18 29.36 -11.05 8.41
N GLY A 19 30.48 -11.73 8.15
CA GLY A 19 31.76 -11.45 8.81
C GLY A 19 32.26 -10.03 8.54
N ALA A 20 32.18 -9.57 7.29
CA ALA A 20 32.56 -8.21 6.91
C ALA A 20 31.68 -7.15 7.59
N ARG A 21 30.36 -7.37 7.66
CA ARG A 21 29.42 -6.48 8.37
C ARG A 21 29.76 -6.41 9.85
N LEU A 22 29.94 -7.55 10.51
CA LEU A 22 30.30 -7.60 11.93
C LEU A 22 31.64 -6.93 12.23
N ALA A 23 32.65 -7.09 11.37
CA ALA A 23 33.95 -6.43 11.52
C ALA A 23 33.86 -4.89 11.38
N GLN A 24 32.86 -4.37 10.68
CA GLN A 24 32.61 -2.93 10.57
C GLN A 24 31.85 -2.39 11.79
N THR A 25 30.89 -3.16 12.32
CA THR A 25 30.01 -2.70 13.40
C THR A 25 30.60 -2.92 14.79
N CYS A 26 31.36 -4.01 14.98
CA CYS A 26 31.88 -4.42 16.28
C CYS A 26 33.36 -4.05 16.43
N LYS A 27 33.69 -3.25 17.46
CA LYS A 27 35.08 -2.91 17.83
C LYS A 27 35.83 -4.07 18.48
N PHE A 28 35.11 -5.03 19.04
CA PHE A 28 35.63 -6.21 19.74
C PHE A 28 34.98 -7.47 19.18
N ALA A 29 35.37 -8.63 19.69
CA ALA A 29 34.75 -9.90 19.31
C ALA A 29 33.23 -9.84 19.54
N PRO A 30 32.41 -10.04 18.50
CA PRO A 30 30.97 -9.94 18.62
C PRO A 30 30.41 -11.06 19.49
N THR A 31 29.44 -10.71 20.31
CA THR A 31 28.62 -11.67 21.05
C THR A 31 27.72 -12.45 20.09
N ILE A 32 27.27 -13.63 20.53
CA ILE A 32 26.30 -14.45 19.79
C ILE A 32 25.03 -13.64 19.46
N ALA A 33 24.59 -12.75 20.35
CA ALA A 33 23.41 -11.92 20.13
C ALA A 33 23.59 -10.94 18.97
N GLU A 34 24.77 -10.30 18.88
CA GLU A 34 25.12 -9.37 17.79
C GLU A 34 25.20 -10.10 16.45
N ILE A 35 25.83 -11.29 16.43
CA ILE A 35 25.89 -12.15 15.23
C ILE A 35 24.48 -12.48 14.72
N LEU A 36 23.57 -12.89 15.62
CA LEU A 36 22.21 -13.22 15.26
C LEU A 36 21.36 -12.00 14.86
N ALA A 37 21.67 -10.82 15.39
CA ALA A 37 20.99 -9.58 15.03
C ALA A 37 21.39 -9.13 13.62
N GLU A 38 22.69 -9.14 13.31
CA GLU A 38 23.18 -8.80 11.96
C GLU A 38 22.69 -9.80 10.91
N TRP A 39 22.71 -11.10 11.21
CA TRP A 39 22.16 -12.10 10.30
C TRP A 39 20.68 -11.85 9.96
N ARG A 40 19.87 -11.50 10.96
CA ARG A 40 18.45 -11.17 10.74
C ARG A 40 18.28 -9.92 9.89
N THR A 41 19.13 -8.91 10.07
CA THR A 41 19.12 -7.69 9.25
C THR A 41 19.51 -7.99 7.81
N MET A 42 20.61 -8.72 7.61
CA MET A 42 21.06 -9.14 6.29
C MET A 42 20.00 -9.95 5.54
N ARG A 43 19.32 -10.88 6.22
CA ARG A 43 18.21 -11.64 5.61
C ARG A 43 17.05 -10.73 5.18
N ARG A 44 16.68 -9.74 6.00
CA ARG A 44 15.62 -8.77 5.62
C ARG A 44 16.02 -7.96 4.40
N ASP A 45 17.28 -7.57 4.29
CA ASP A 45 17.79 -6.83 3.13
C ASP A 45 17.76 -7.69 1.86
N MET A 46 18.19 -8.95 1.95
CA MET A 46 18.11 -9.92 0.85
C MET A 46 16.67 -10.13 0.39
N GLN A 47 15.76 -10.40 1.33
CA GLN A 47 14.36 -10.61 1.04
C GLN A 47 13.72 -9.37 0.39
N ARG A 48 14.11 -8.16 0.83
CA ARG A 48 13.67 -6.90 0.18
C ARG A 48 14.12 -6.81 -1.27
N ARG A 49 15.37 -7.17 -1.57
CA ARG A 49 15.93 -7.17 -2.94
C ARG A 49 15.26 -8.19 -3.84
N GLU A 50 14.93 -9.37 -3.32
CA GLU A 50 14.20 -10.41 -4.07
C GLU A 50 12.72 -10.05 -4.25
N SER A 51 12.13 -9.34 -3.29
CA SER A 51 10.72 -8.91 -3.33
C SER A 51 10.46 -7.64 -4.14
N VAL A 52 11.40 -7.17 -4.97
CA VAL A 52 11.15 -6.05 -5.88
C VAL A 52 9.96 -6.43 -6.76
N PRO A 53 8.80 -5.75 -6.62
CA PRO A 53 7.65 -6.07 -7.44
C PRO A 53 8.06 -5.91 -8.90
N PRO A 54 7.69 -6.84 -9.81
CA PRO A 54 7.92 -6.63 -11.22
C PRO A 54 7.34 -5.26 -11.60
N PRO A 55 8.04 -4.44 -12.40
CA PRO A 55 7.50 -3.15 -12.81
C PRO A 55 6.16 -3.40 -13.47
N VAL A 56 5.09 -2.95 -12.82
CA VAL A 56 3.73 -3.11 -13.34
C VAL A 56 3.72 -2.41 -14.70
N PRO A 57 3.43 -3.09 -15.81
CA PRO A 57 3.39 -2.44 -17.11
C PRO A 57 2.31 -1.37 -17.05
N VAL A 58 2.74 -0.10 -16.96
CA VAL A 58 1.83 1.04 -16.90
C VAL A 58 1.20 1.17 -18.28
N ARG A 59 0.07 0.49 -18.49
CA ARG A 59 -0.75 0.64 -19.68
C ARG A 59 -1.40 2.02 -19.61
N ARG A 60 -0.71 3.03 -20.14
CA ARG A 60 -1.19 4.41 -20.16
C ARG A 60 -2.39 4.50 -21.08
N ASN A 61 -3.59 4.65 -20.51
CA ASN A 61 -4.79 4.92 -21.29
C ASN A 61 -4.63 6.30 -21.98
N PRO A 62 -4.66 6.36 -23.33
CA PRO A 62 -4.43 7.61 -24.05
C PRO A 62 -5.48 8.70 -23.72
N ALA A 63 -6.71 8.32 -23.35
CA ALA A 63 -7.73 9.27 -22.89
C ALA A 63 -7.33 9.91 -21.55
N VAL A 64 -6.78 9.12 -20.62
CA VAL A 64 -6.28 9.61 -19.32
C VAL A 64 -5.10 10.56 -19.54
N VAL A 65 -4.16 10.20 -20.42
CA VAL A 65 -3.01 11.08 -20.74
C VAL A 65 -3.47 12.40 -21.36
N ARG A 66 -4.44 12.37 -22.29
CA ARG A 66 -5.00 13.60 -22.88
C ARG A 66 -5.67 14.46 -21.80
N ARG A 67 -6.49 13.86 -20.94
CA ARG A 67 -7.15 14.57 -19.83
C ARG A 67 -6.15 15.23 -18.88
N LEU A 68 -5.08 14.52 -18.51
CA LEU A 68 -4.02 15.06 -17.64
C LEU A 68 -3.28 16.25 -18.29
N ARG A 69 -3.03 16.20 -19.61
CA ARG A 69 -2.46 17.35 -20.33
C ARG A 69 -3.40 18.55 -20.28
N SER A 70 -4.70 18.35 -20.58
CA SER A 70 -5.70 19.42 -20.52
C SER A 70 -5.80 20.05 -19.13
N VAL A 71 -5.81 19.23 -18.07
CA VAL A 71 -5.80 19.70 -16.68
C VAL A 71 -4.54 20.53 -16.39
N ARG A 72 -3.36 20.05 -16.81
CA ARG A 72 -2.10 20.77 -16.63
C ARG A 72 -2.12 22.12 -17.34
N ASP A 73 -2.69 22.18 -18.54
CA ASP A 73 -2.74 23.43 -19.31
C ASP A 73 -3.72 24.44 -18.70
N LEU A 74 -4.87 23.97 -18.15
CA LEU A 74 -5.80 24.82 -17.39
C LEU A 74 -5.15 25.39 -16.12
N LEU A 75 -4.41 24.57 -15.37
CA LEU A 75 -3.67 25.03 -14.19
C LEU A 75 -2.65 26.11 -14.53
N ARG A 76 -1.92 25.94 -15.64
CA ARG A 76 -0.98 26.96 -16.13
C ARG A 76 -1.66 28.28 -16.50
N GLN A 77 -2.91 28.21 -16.92
CA GLN A 77 -3.70 29.38 -17.33
C GLN A 77 -4.46 30.02 -16.15
N GLY A 78 -4.39 29.46 -14.94
CA GLY A 78 -5.18 29.92 -13.80
C GLY A 78 -6.69 29.65 -13.95
N SER A 79 -7.06 28.83 -14.93
CA SER A 79 -8.46 28.50 -15.20
C SER A 79 -9.00 27.51 -14.17
N PRO A 80 -10.27 27.64 -13.75
CA PRO A 80 -10.87 26.69 -12.83
C PRO A 80 -10.88 25.29 -13.45
N LEU A 81 -10.49 24.29 -12.64
CA LEU A 81 -10.53 22.91 -13.06
C LEU A 81 -11.97 22.45 -13.26
N PRO A 82 -12.24 21.61 -14.29
CA PRO A 82 -13.56 21.03 -14.46
C PRO A 82 -13.93 20.23 -13.21
N LYS A 83 -15.11 20.51 -12.66
CA LYS A 83 -15.67 19.71 -11.56
C LYS A 83 -15.73 18.26 -12.02
N GLN A 84 -15.24 17.37 -11.17
CA GLN A 84 -15.29 15.96 -11.44
C GLN A 84 -16.74 15.51 -11.51
N ASP A 85 -17.11 14.90 -12.64
CA ASP A 85 -18.43 14.33 -12.79
C ASP A 85 -18.52 13.04 -11.98
N ILE A 86 -19.60 12.92 -11.21
CA ILE A 86 -19.85 11.77 -10.35
C ILE A 86 -20.76 10.83 -11.14
N GLY A 87 -20.20 9.73 -11.61
CA GLY A 87 -20.98 8.70 -12.29
C GLY A 87 -22.06 8.09 -11.37
N PRO A 88 -23.13 7.52 -11.95
CA PRO A 88 -24.22 6.91 -11.19
C PRO A 88 -23.72 5.80 -10.25
N GLU A 89 -22.73 5.02 -10.70
CA GLU A 89 -22.12 3.94 -9.93
C GLU A 89 -21.43 4.43 -8.65
N LEU A 90 -20.62 5.50 -8.75
CA LEU A 90 -19.94 6.10 -7.59
C LEU A 90 -20.95 6.62 -6.57
N ARG A 91 -22.04 7.25 -7.06
CA ARG A 91 -23.11 7.78 -6.22
C ARG A 91 -23.87 6.66 -5.52
N GLU A 92 -24.20 5.59 -6.23
CA GLU A 92 -24.90 4.43 -5.67
C GLU A 92 -24.06 3.75 -4.59
N PHE A 93 -22.78 3.49 -4.88
CA PHE A 93 -21.87 2.87 -3.92
C PHE A 93 -21.69 3.72 -2.65
N ALA A 94 -21.51 5.04 -2.80
CA ALA A 94 -21.40 5.92 -1.63
C ALA A 94 -22.68 5.90 -0.77
N ARG A 95 -23.86 5.89 -1.41
CA ARG A 95 -25.15 5.89 -0.71
C ARG A 95 -25.53 4.56 -0.09
N GLN A 96 -24.99 3.44 -0.58
CA GLN A 96 -25.12 2.15 0.12
C GLN A 96 -24.54 2.21 1.54
N ARG A 97 -23.47 2.98 1.73
CA ARG A 97 -22.80 3.13 3.04
C ARG A 97 -23.26 4.35 3.82
N PHE A 98 -23.59 5.44 3.14
CA PHE A 98 -24.00 6.72 3.71
C PHE A 98 -25.25 7.25 2.96
N PRO A 99 -26.46 6.82 3.35
CA PRO A 99 -27.68 7.09 2.57
C PRO A 99 -27.94 8.58 2.28
N ASP A 100 -27.61 9.46 3.24
CA ASP A 100 -27.89 10.90 3.17
C ASP A 100 -26.69 11.74 2.67
N ILE A 101 -25.63 11.10 2.15
CA ILE A 101 -24.43 11.81 1.69
C ILE A 101 -24.74 12.68 0.46
N SER A 102 -24.32 13.93 0.50
CA SER A 102 -24.55 14.87 -0.60
C SER A 102 -23.61 14.63 -1.78
N ASP A 103 -24.03 15.00 -2.98
CA ASP A 103 -23.19 14.90 -4.18
C ASP A 103 -21.91 15.74 -4.06
N ASP A 104 -21.92 16.85 -3.33
CA ASP A 104 -20.70 17.64 -3.13
C ASP A 104 -19.69 16.94 -2.23
N VAL A 105 -20.15 16.20 -1.20
CA VAL A 105 -19.29 15.36 -0.37
C VAL A 105 -18.77 14.16 -1.16
N ILE A 106 -19.61 13.52 -1.99
CA ILE A 106 -19.17 12.45 -2.90
C ILE A 106 -18.09 13.00 -3.85
N ARG A 107 -18.26 14.22 -4.38
CA ARG A 107 -17.32 14.79 -5.34
C ARG A 107 -15.99 15.09 -4.68
N ARG A 108 -16.01 15.59 -3.45
CA ARG A 108 -14.80 15.90 -2.66
C ARG A 108 -14.00 14.64 -2.35
N ASN A 109 -14.67 13.53 -2.07
CA ASN A 109 -14.07 12.26 -1.65
C ASN A 109 -14.09 11.18 -2.76
N TRP A 110 -14.15 11.59 -4.02
CA TRP A 110 -14.34 10.68 -5.15
C TRP A 110 -13.27 9.59 -5.24
N LEU A 111 -12.04 9.93 -4.83
CA LEU A 111 -10.86 9.08 -4.98
C LEU A 111 -10.87 7.98 -3.92
N GLU A 112 -11.25 8.33 -2.69
CA GLU A 112 -11.43 7.43 -1.56
C GLU A 112 -12.57 6.44 -1.84
N ILE A 113 -13.69 6.93 -2.37
CA ILE A 113 -14.83 6.10 -2.74
C ILE A 113 -14.46 5.13 -3.86
N MET A 114 -13.80 5.61 -4.94
CA MET A 114 -13.34 4.73 -6.02
C MET A 114 -12.34 3.68 -5.53
N ASN A 115 -11.36 4.07 -4.71
CA ASN A 115 -10.39 3.11 -4.16
C ASN A 115 -11.13 2.04 -3.34
N CYS A 116 -12.11 2.44 -2.51
CA CYS A 116 -12.91 1.49 -1.75
C CYS A 116 -13.70 0.53 -2.66
N MET A 117 -14.26 1.01 -3.78
CA MET A 117 -14.94 0.17 -4.78
C MET A 117 -13.99 -0.87 -5.39
N ASP A 118 -12.80 -0.43 -5.84
CA ASP A 118 -11.80 -1.31 -6.44
C ASP A 118 -11.34 -2.39 -5.43
N TYR A 119 -11.09 -1.99 -4.18
CA TYR A 119 -10.75 -2.94 -3.12
C TYR A 119 -11.90 -3.89 -2.80
N ALA A 120 -13.15 -3.42 -2.77
CA ALA A 120 -14.31 -4.28 -2.52
C ALA A 120 -14.46 -5.35 -3.61
N ALA A 121 -14.28 -4.99 -4.89
CA ALA A 121 -14.32 -5.94 -6.00
C ALA A 121 -13.19 -7.00 -5.90
N GLU A 122 -11.98 -6.56 -5.56
CA GLU A 122 -10.83 -7.44 -5.36
C GLU A 122 -11.00 -8.37 -4.15
N GLN A 123 -11.50 -7.85 -3.04
CA GLN A 123 -11.76 -8.60 -1.80
C GLN A 123 -12.83 -9.66 -2.02
N GLN A 124 -13.88 -9.35 -2.78
CA GLN A 124 -14.90 -10.31 -3.18
C GLN A 124 -14.31 -11.42 -4.07
N ARG A 125 -13.44 -11.05 -5.02
CA ARG A 125 -12.78 -12.01 -5.93
C ARG A 125 -11.84 -12.97 -5.20
N THR A 126 -11.20 -12.51 -4.13
CA THR A 126 -10.17 -13.25 -3.39
C THR A 126 -10.69 -13.90 -2.11
N ALA A 127 -11.97 -13.72 -1.78
CA ALA A 127 -12.55 -14.14 -0.50
C ALA A 127 -11.72 -13.65 0.71
N SER A 128 -11.31 -12.38 0.65
CA SER A 128 -10.45 -11.78 1.67
C SER A 128 -11.14 -11.75 3.04
N PRO A 129 -10.45 -12.11 4.14
CA PRO A 129 -10.97 -11.94 5.50
C PRO A 129 -10.94 -10.48 5.97
N TYR A 130 -10.33 -9.60 5.17
CA TYR A 130 -10.28 -8.17 5.40
C TYR A 130 -11.18 -7.43 4.42
N GLN A 131 -11.92 -6.44 4.94
CA GLN A 131 -12.77 -5.56 4.18
C GLN A 131 -12.28 -4.11 4.27
N MET A 132 -12.27 -3.42 3.13
CA MET A 132 -12.03 -1.99 3.09
C MET A 132 -13.31 -1.25 3.46
N VAL A 133 -13.26 -0.39 4.47
CA VAL A 133 -14.43 0.31 5.02
C VAL A 133 -14.22 1.81 4.96
N MET A 134 -15.23 2.51 4.46
CA MET A 134 -15.32 3.96 4.52
C MET A 134 -15.91 4.40 5.86
N GLU A 135 -15.35 5.48 6.42
CA GLU A 135 -15.88 6.20 7.57
C GLU A 135 -16.02 7.68 7.20
N LEU A 136 -17.17 8.28 7.51
CA LEU A 136 -17.45 9.68 7.21
C LEU A 136 -17.16 10.50 8.46
N GLU A 137 -16.19 11.39 8.36
CA GLU A 137 -15.79 12.31 9.41
C GLU A 137 -16.74 13.52 9.50
N PRO A 138 -16.84 14.20 10.67
CA PRO A 138 -17.73 15.36 10.84
C PRO A 138 -17.46 16.54 9.89
N ASP A 139 -16.24 16.66 9.37
CA ASP A 139 -15.84 17.71 8.42
C ASP A 139 -16.18 17.37 6.95
N GLY A 140 -16.85 16.24 6.73
CA GLY A 140 -17.21 15.71 5.42
C GLY A 140 -16.07 15.01 4.68
N THR A 141 -14.96 14.70 5.36
CA THR A 141 -13.89 13.86 4.80
C THR A 141 -14.25 12.39 4.95
N ILE A 142 -13.94 11.56 3.94
CA ILE A 142 -14.06 10.10 4.05
C ILE A 142 -12.68 9.51 4.34
N SER A 143 -12.57 8.80 5.45
CA SER A 143 -11.40 8.02 5.80
C SER A 143 -11.60 6.55 5.41
N LEU A 144 -10.48 5.88 5.17
CA LEU A 144 -10.40 4.55 4.58
C LEU A 144 -9.64 3.64 5.56
N SER A 145 -10.33 2.63 6.09
CA SER A 145 -9.74 1.68 7.06
C SER A 145 -9.92 0.23 6.61
N MET A 146 -8.96 -0.62 6.98
CA MET A 146 -9.05 -2.05 6.78
C MET A 146 -9.61 -2.70 8.05
N LYS A 147 -10.69 -3.46 7.94
CA LYS A 147 -11.30 -4.18 9.07
C LYS A 147 -11.32 -5.67 8.80
N THR A 148 -11.08 -6.46 9.83
CA THR A 148 -11.30 -7.91 9.78
C THR A 148 -12.80 -8.17 9.84
N LEU A 149 -13.27 -9.11 9.01
CA LEU A 149 -14.55 -9.76 9.20
C LEU A 149 -14.41 -10.68 10.42
N GLU A 150 -14.42 -10.12 11.63
CA GLU A 150 -14.64 -10.96 12.81
C GLU A 150 -16.02 -11.58 12.67
N CYS A 151 -16.07 -12.92 12.73
CA CYS A 151 -17.30 -13.68 12.75
C CYS A 151 -18.25 -13.03 13.76
N ALA A 152 -19.33 -12.41 13.27
CA ALA A 152 -20.49 -12.12 14.10
C ALA A 152 -20.96 -13.48 14.64
N GLY A 153 -20.70 -13.71 15.92
CA GLY A 153 -21.22 -14.85 16.67
C GLY A 153 -22.72 -14.76 16.85
#